data_AF-A0A2A3ME15-F1
#
_entry.id   AF-A0A2A3ME15-F1
#
_cell.length_a   1.000
_cell.length_b   1.000
_cell.length_c   1.000
_cell.angle_alpha   90.00
_cell.angle_beta   90.00
_cell.angle_gamma   90.00
#
_symmetry.space_group_name_H-M   'P 1'
#
loop_
_entity.id
_entity.type
_entity.pdbx_description
1 polymer ?
#
loop_
_entity_poly.entity_id
_entity_poly.type
_entity_poly.pdbx_seq_one_letter_code
_entity_poly.pdbx_strand_id
1 'polypeptide(L)'
;MNELKSLPEKFKKFWSENVGFMESVVNFVLKSYDLEPIDMPDVKMEEKRLSETYKYQLEILLSLVKKLRFKSIYILIDRTDETEKTGNNPEATYTLVQPLLRDLELLGMKGFGFKFFLWDKIEPFYRKDARPDRVAQYNLTWTSRSLKTVLSKRMESFSEGKIQNMQSLMSSTAAINIDDALCLMAHNSPRNLIRACEKIFAAQAERNPESAKIDIQAVDSGVLIYSEMLCKELYGEDYIKDIQKVGRELFTTNYIANDVLKISGQGARNKITAWSDSGLVAKVGTVVVPPAKRPVNFYCVTDPVAVRLMHRTVNLEKFIQDRWVPCDHCLIDNLIDIDLYPEDNEAVCRSCGRELI
;
A
#
# COMPACT_ATOMS: atom_id res chain seq x y z
N MET A 1 -30.44 32.70 22.61
CA MET A 1 -30.68 32.69 21.16
C MET A 1 -29.36 33.03 20.50
N ASN A 2 -28.65 31.99 20.04
CA ASN A 2 -27.29 32.09 19.51
C ASN A 2 -27.35 32.54 18.05
N GLU A 3 -26.64 33.62 17.73
CA GLU A 3 -26.46 34.12 16.38
C GLU A 3 -25.78 33.05 15.50
N LEU A 4 -26.49 32.66 14.43
CA LEU A 4 -25.95 31.86 13.33
C LEU A 4 -24.92 32.70 12.57
N LYS A 5 -23.67 32.69 13.03
CA LYS A 5 -22.55 33.25 12.24
C LYS A 5 -22.45 32.50 10.92
N SER A 6 -22.43 33.27 9.84
CA SER A 6 -22.39 32.77 8.48
C SER A 6 -21.06 32.04 8.22
N LEU A 7 -21.07 31.02 7.35
CA LEU A 7 -19.87 30.27 6.93
C LEU A 7 -18.67 31.17 6.54
N PRO A 8 -18.87 32.31 5.85
CA PRO A 8 -17.82 33.28 5.56
C PRO A 8 -17.17 33.90 6.81
N GLU A 9 -17.93 34.16 7.89
CA GLU A 9 -17.40 34.75 9.12
C GLU A 9 -16.58 33.73 9.93
N LYS A 10 -16.97 32.46 9.90
CA LYS A 10 -16.18 31.37 10.51
C LYS A 10 -14.88 31.15 9.73
N PHE A 11 -14.92 31.26 8.39
CA PHE A 11 -13.73 31.15 7.55
C PHE A 11 -12.80 32.36 7.73
N LYS A 12 -13.36 33.58 7.79
CA LYS A 12 -12.61 34.82 8.05
C LYS A 12 -11.92 34.79 9.41
N LYS A 13 -12.60 34.27 10.44
CA LYS A 13 -12.03 34.09 11.79
C LYS A 13 -10.92 33.02 11.80
N PHE A 14 -11.15 31.87 11.15
CA PHE A 14 -10.14 30.83 11.02
C PHE A 14 -8.89 31.32 10.27
N TRP A 15 -9.06 32.12 9.21
CA TRP A 15 -7.97 32.67 8.42
C TRP A 15 -7.21 33.77 9.17
N SER A 16 -7.89 34.66 9.89
CA SER A 16 -7.23 35.68 10.72
C SER A 16 -6.45 35.08 11.90
N GLU A 17 -6.97 34.00 12.49
CA GLU A 17 -6.34 33.35 13.66
C GLU A 17 -5.16 32.44 13.26
N ASN A 18 -5.17 31.85 12.05
CA ASN A 18 -4.14 30.89 11.63
C ASN A 18 -3.18 31.38 10.51
N VAL A 19 -3.53 32.41 9.75
CA VAL A 19 -2.76 32.89 8.59
C VAL A 19 -2.22 34.33 8.78
N GLY A 20 -2.70 35.06 9.78
CA GLY A 20 -2.28 36.43 10.13
C GLY A 20 -0.84 36.60 10.65
N PHE A 21 0.09 35.75 10.21
CA PHE A 21 1.48 35.72 10.68
C PHE A 21 2.51 35.57 9.56
N MET A 22 2.11 35.60 8.28
CA MET A 22 3.07 35.52 7.16
C MET A 22 4.01 36.73 7.11
N GLU A 23 3.55 37.93 7.45
CA GLU A 23 4.38 39.15 7.40
C GLU A 23 5.52 39.12 8.43
N SER A 24 5.24 38.66 9.66
CA SER A 24 6.23 38.48 10.72
C SER A 24 7.20 37.34 10.40
N VAL A 25 6.73 36.24 9.82
CA VAL A 25 7.59 35.09 9.45
C VAL A 25 8.47 35.43 8.26
N VAL A 26 7.94 36.07 7.22
CA VAL A 26 8.73 36.48 6.06
C VAL A 26 9.79 37.50 6.46
N ASN A 27 9.45 38.50 7.26
CA ASN A 27 10.43 39.48 7.75
C ASN A 27 11.46 38.87 8.72
N PHE A 28 11.07 37.91 9.55
CA PHE A 28 11.99 37.17 10.41
C PHE A 28 12.96 36.28 9.62
N VAL A 29 12.47 35.62 8.57
CA VAL A 29 13.30 34.81 7.66
C VAL A 29 14.25 35.70 6.84
N LEU A 30 13.79 36.84 6.30
CA LEU A 30 14.67 37.75 5.55
C LEU A 30 15.80 38.31 6.42
N LYS A 31 15.49 38.65 7.68
CA LYS A 31 16.47 39.20 8.64
C LYS A 31 17.49 38.16 9.14
N SER A 32 17.12 36.87 9.16
CA SER A 32 18.03 35.79 9.55
C SER A 32 18.99 35.35 8.44
N TYR A 33 18.74 35.75 7.19
CA TYR A 33 19.59 35.49 6.03
C TYR A 33 20.30 36.73 5.48
N ASP A 34 20.30 37.85 6.21
CA ASP A 34 20.97 39.12 5.85
C ASP A 34 20.53 39.67 4.48
N LEU A 35 19.26 39.46 4.13
CA LEU A 35 18.66 39.95 2.90
C LEU A 35 17.92 41.27 3.15
N GLU A 36 18.00 42.20 2.18
CA GLU A 36 17.32 43.49 2.28
C GLU A 36 15.80 43.31 2.46
N PRO A 37 15.18 44.08 3.37
CA PRO A 37 13.74 44.06 3.56
C PRO A 37 13.06 44.46 2.25
N ILE A 38 12.17 43.61 1.77
CA ILE A 38 11.38 43.90 0.57
C ILE A 38 10.28 44.88 1.00
N ASP A 39 10.24 46.05 0.36
CA ASP A 39 9.11 46.97 0.49
C ASP A 39 7.88 46.27 -0.11
N MET A 40 6.98 45.82 0.77
CA MET A 40 5.76 45.15 0.37
C MET A 40 4.80 46.21 -0.17
N PRO A 41 4.20 46.00 -1.35
CA PRO A 41 3.26 46.96 -1.93
C PRO A 41 2.12 47.32 -0.96
N ASP A 42 1.63 48.55 -1.07
CA ASP A 42 0.74 49.22 -0.12
C ASP A 42 -0.47 48.36 0.31
N VAL A 43 -0.37 47.80 1.52
CA VAL A 43 -1.19 46.71 2.05
C VAL A 43 -2.69 47.04 2.04
N LYS A 44 -3.08 48.32 2.08
CA LYS A 44 -4.51 48.72 2.12
C LYS A 44 -5.24 48.59 0.78
N MET A 45 -4.53 48.76 -0.35
CA MET A 45 -5.12 48.52 -1.69
C MET A 45 -5.03 47.05 -2.07
N GLU A 46 -4.00 46.34 -1.61
CA GLU A 46 -3.86 44.91 -1.84
C GLU A 46 -4.70 44.05 -0.88
N GLU A 47 -5.05 44.46 0.34
CA GLU A 47 -5.94 43.71 1.26
C GLU A 47 -7.32 43.43 0.63
N LYS A 48 -7.83 44.39 -0.15
CA LYS A 48 -9.08 44.24 -0.90
C LYS A 48 -8.97 43.29 -2.09
N ARG A 49 -7.76 43.09 -2.65
CA ARG A 49 -7.46 42.20 -3.79
C ARG A 49 -6.93 40.82 -3.37
N LEU A 50 -6.21 40.77 -2.25
CA LEU A 50 -5.82 39.55 -1.55
C LEU A 50 -7.06 38.81 -1.07
N SER A 51 -8.19 39.50 -0.85
CA SER A 51 -9.49 38.88 -0.60
C SER A 51 -10.28 38.49 -1.86
N GLU A 52 -9.80 38.80 -3.08
CA GLU A 52 -10.54 38.54 -4.32
C GLU A 52 -10.28 37.15 -4.93
N THR A 53 -9.02 36.70 -5.09
CA THR A 53 -8.73 35.34 -5.62
C THR A 53 -7.42 34.74 -5.10
N TYR A 54 -7.42 33.43 -4.79
CA TYR A 54 -6.22 32.67 -4.39
C TYR A 54 -5.13 32.67 -5.47
N LYS A 55 -5.49 32.81 -6.75
CA LYS A 55 -4.53 32.86 -7.86
C LYS A 55 -3.61 34.08 -7.76
N TYR A 56 -4.19 35.24 -7.47
CA TYR A 56 -3.42 36.46 -7.26
C TYR A 56 -2.47 36.33 -6.06
N GLN A 57 -2.91 35.70 -4.97
CA GLN A 57 -2.05 35.41 -3.82
C GLN A 57 -0.85 34.53 -4.21
N LEU A 58 -1.05 33.52 -5.05
CA LEU A 58 0.01 32.66 -5.56
C LEU A 58 0.95 33.41 -6.51
N GLU A 59 0.44 34.30 -7.37
CA GLU A 59 1.28 35.14 -8.23
C GLU A 59 2.17 36.09 -7.43
N ILE A 60 1.63 36.70 -6.36
CA ILE A 60 2.42 37.50 -5.40
C ILE A 60 3.50 36.63 -4.78
N LEU A 61 3.14 35.44 -4.28
CA LEU A 61 4.10 34.51 -3.67
C LEU A 61 5.23 34.16 -4.66
N LEU A 62 4.91 33.86 -5.92
CA LEU A 62 5.91 33.59 -6.95
C LEU A 62 6.80 34.81 -7.22
N SER A 63 6.24 36.02 -7.22
CA SER A 63 7.02 37.25 -7.41
C SER A 63 8.04 37.46 -6.29
N LEU A 64 7.65 37.19 -5.04
CA LEU A 64 8.52 37.26 -3.87
C LEU A 64 9.63 36.22 -3.95
N VAL A 65 9.28 34.97 -4.25
CA VAL A 65 10.22 33.85 -4.40
C VAL A 65 11.23 34.12 -5.52
N LYS A 66 10.83 34.78 -6.62
CA LYS A 66 11.73 35.22 -7.69
C LYS A 66 12.69 36.33 -7.27
N LYS A 67 12.26 37.27 -6.42
CA LYS A 67 13.16 38.27 -5.82
C LYS A 67 14.26 37.59 -4.98
N LEU A 68 13.94 36.45 -4.36
CA LEU A 68 14.89 35.59 -3.65
C LEU A 68 15.74 34.69 -4.58
N ARG A 69 15.74 34.94 -5.89
CA ARG A 69 16.49 34.22 -6.94
C ARG A 69 16.07 32.76 -7.18
N PHE A 70 14.96 32.30 -6.62
CA PHE A 70 14.36 31.02 -6.99
C PHE A 70 13.58 31.15 -8.31
N LYS A 71 13.55 30.09 -9.11
CA LYS A 71 12.90 30.11 -10.44
C LYS A 71 11.39 29.81 -10.37
N SER A 72 11.00 28.97 -9.42
CA SER A 72 9.67 28.36 -9.36
C SER A 72 9.38 27.82 -7.96
N ILE A 73 8.11 27.57 -7.67
CA ILE A 73 7.61 26.93 -6.45
C ILE A 73 7.17 25.51 -6.80
N TYR A 74 7.63 24.53 -6.02
CA TYR A 74 7.23 23.13 -6.18
C TYR A 74 6.41 22.68 -4.97
N ILE A 75 5.18 22.24 -5.21
CA ILE A 75 4.22 21.88 -4.17
C ILE A 75 4.04 20.36 -4.20
N LEU A 76 4.39 19.72 -3.08
CA LEU A 76 4.23 18.29 -2.86
C LEU A 76 3.03 18.07 -1.93
N ILE A 77 2.07 17.27 -2.39
CA ILE A 77 0.90 16.89 -1.62
C ILE A 77 0.99 15.39 -1.35
N ASP A 78 1.13 15.00 -0.09
CA ASP A 78 1.29 13.62 0.34
C ASP A 78 0.39 13.33 1.56
N ARG A 79 0.10 12.06 1.82
CA ARG A 79 -0.66 11.56 3.00
C ARG A 79 -2.02 12.21 3.20
N THR A 80 -2.77 12.41 2.11
CA THR A 80 -4.09 13.04 2.16
C THR A 80 -5.14 12.18 2.85
N ASP A 81 -4.87 10.89 3.01
CA ASP A 81 -5.69 9.86 3.66
C ASP A 81 -5.48 9.76 5.18
N GLU A 82 -4.30 10.14 5.68
CA GLU A 82 -3.90 10.02 7.10
C GLU A 82 -4.39 11.19 7.98
N THR A 83 -5.19 12.12 7.46
CA THR A 83 -5.69 13.25 8.25
C THR A 83 -6.87 12.86 9.14
N GLU A 84 -7.05 13.54 10.28
CA GLU A 84 -8.22 13.37 11.15
C GLU A 84 -9.56 13.55 10.41
N LYS A 85 -9.57 14.40 9.38
CA LYS A 85 -10.77 14.70 8.58
C LYS A 85 -11.13 13.61 7.59
N THR A 86 -10.17 12.75 7.22
CA THR A 86 -10.34 11.74 6.18
C THR A 86 -10.46 10.34 6.76
N GLY A 87 -9.79 10.03 7.87
CA GLY A 87 -9.97 8.78 8.62
C GLY A 87 -9.88 7.52 7.75
N ASN A 88 -8.98 7.47 6.76
CA ASN A 88 -8.86 6.39 5.77
C ASN A 88 -10.14 6.11 4.95
N ASN A 89 -11.02 7.10 4.79
CA ASN A 89 -12.19 7.02 3.91
C ASN A 89 -11.84 7.59 2.52
N PRO A 90 -11.88 6.78 1.45
CA PRO A 90 -11.49 7.23 0.10
C PRO A 90 -12.29 8.43 -0.44
N GLU A 91 -13.59 8.50 -0.14
CA GLU A 91 -14.46 9.60 -0.59
C GLU A 91 -14.14 10.91 0.13
N ALA A 92 -13.92 10.84 1.45
CA ALA A 92 -13.49 12.00 2.24
C ALA A 92 -12.10 12.48 1.80
N THR A 93 -11.16 11.56 1.56
CA THR A 93 -9.84 11.88 1.00
C THR A 93 -9.95 12.57 -0.34
N TYR A 94 -10.78 12.05 -1.26
CA TYR A 94 -10.99 12.70 -2.54
C TYR A 94 -11.58 14.11 -2.37
N THR A 95 -12.61 14.25 -1.54
CA THR A 95 -13.28 15.54 -1.27
C THR A 95 -12.30 16.59 -0.77
N LEU A 96 -11.32 16.20 0.05
CA LEU A 96 -10.28 17.10 0.56
C LEU A 96 -9.40 17.66 -0.57
N VAL A 97 -8.98 16.82 -1.52
CA VAL A 97 -8.04 17.21 -2.58
C VAL A 97 -8.73 17.67 -3.87
N GLN A 98 -10.02 17.39 -4.02
CA GLN A 98 -10.83 17.66 -5.20
C GLN A 98 -10.68 19.10 -5.72
N PRO A 99 -10.72 20.17 -4.88
CA PRO A 99 -10.61 21.54 -5.38
C PRO A 99 -9.29 21.82 -6.10
N LEU A 100 -8.19 21.18 -5.67
CA LEU A 100 -6.87 21.34 -6.29
C LEU A 100 -6.75 20.52 -7.58
N LEU A 101 -7.27 19.28 -7.56
CA LEU A 101 -7.18 18.36 -8.70
C LEU A 101 -8.04 18.80 -9.90
N ARG A 102 -9.10 19.57 -9.67
CA ARG A 102 -10.00 20.06 -10.72
C ARG A 102 -9.58 21.39 -11.34
N ASP A 103 -8.81 22.19 -10.61
CA ASP A 103 -8.43 23.52 -11.07
C ASP A 103 -7.25 23.45 -12.04
N LEU A 104 -7.56 23.19 -13.31
CA LEU A 104 -6.55 23.12 -14.37
C LEU A 104 -5.82 24.46 -14.59
N GLU A 105 -6.43 25.58 -14.24
CA GLU A 105 -5.77 26.89 -14.33
C GLU A 105 -4.71 27.03 -13.24
N LEU A 106 -5.01 26.57 -12.01
CA LEU A 106 -4.03 26.47 -10.94
C LEU A 106 -2.90 25.50 -11.30
N LEU A 107 -3.24 24.29 -11.76
CA LEU A 107 -2.24 23.27 -12.12
C LEU A 107 -1.37 23.68 -13.33
N GLY A 108 -1.91 24.53 -14.20
CA GLY A 108 -1.21 25.11 -15.36
C GLY A 108 -0.50 26.44 -15.07
N MET A 109 -0.53 26.95 -13.84
CA MET A 109 0.04 28.24 -13.48
C MET A 109 1.56 28.26 -13.69
N LYS A 110 2.06 29.24 -14.45
CA LYS A 110 3.49 29.37 -14.75
C LYS A 110 4.29 29.63 -13.48
N GLY A 111 5.41 28.91 -13.33
CA GLY A 111 6.29 29.04 -12.16
C GLY A 111 5.85 28.20 -10.96
N PHE A 112 4.78 27.42 -11.08
CA PHE A 112 4.37 26.41 -10.12
C PHE A 112 4.51 25.00 -10.71
N GLY A 113 4.88 24.04 -9.88
CA GLY A 113 4.78 22.62 -10.20
C GLY A 113 4.10 21.88 -9.07
N PHE A 114 3.11 21.08 -9.38
CA PHE A 114 2.37 20.27 -8.42
C PHE A 114 2.70 18.80 -8.61
N LYS A 115 2.93 18.08 -7.50
CA LYS A 115 3.03 16.62 -7.49
C LYS A 115 2.22 16.06 -6.34
N PHE A 116 1.27 15.21 -6.69
CA PHE A 116 0.36 14.58 -5.76
C PHE A 116 0.76 13.11 -5.57
N PHE A 117 0.91 12.70 -4.31
CA PHE A 117 1.07 11.33 -3.88
C PHE A 117 -0.25 10.91 -3.26
N LEU A 118 -1.09 10.27 -4.07
CA LEU A 118 -2.48 9.99 -3.73
C LEU A 118 -2.68 8.50 -3.53
N TRP A 119 -3.58 8.17 -2.62
CA TRP A 119 -4.02 6.81 -2.38
C TRP A 119 -4.81 6.28 -3.59
N ASP A 120 -4.46 5.09 -4.07
CA ASP A 120 -5.10 4.44 -5.23
C ASP A 120 -6.62 4.32 -5.09
N LYS A 121 -7.13 4.13 -3.86
CA LYS A 121 -8.58 4.02 -3.61
C LYS A 121 -9.39 5.25 -3.98
N ILE A 122 -8.77 6.42 -4.20
CA ILE A 122 -9.51 7.61 -4.66
C ILE A 122 -9.72 7.65 -6.17
N GLU A 123 -9.05 6.78 -6.94
CA GLU A 123 -9.11 6.75 -8.40
C GLU A 123 -10.53 6.69 -8.97
N PRO A 124 -11.48 5.88 -8.42
CA PRO A 124 -12.85 5.85 -8.93
C PRO A 124 -13.59 7.18 -8.81
N PHE A 125 -13.27 7.99 -7.79
CA PHE A 125 -13.87 9.32 -7.59
C PHE A 125 -13.22 10.34 -8.51
N TYR A 126 -11.89 10.32 -8.61
CA TYR A 126 -11.14 11.17 -9.51
C TYR A 126 -11.54 10.96 -10.99
N ARG A 127 -11.66 9.72 -11.45
CA ARG A 127 -12.05 9.41 -12.84
C ARG A 127 -13.47 9.90 -13.20
N LYS A 128 -14.38 9.97 -12.23
CA LYS A 128 -15.76 10.42 -12.46
C LYS A 128 -15.87 11.94 -12.58
N ASP A 129 -15.02 12.67 -11.88
CA ASP A 129 -15.24 14.10 -11.61
C ASP A 129 -14.12 15.01 -12.15
N ALA A 130 -12.90 14.49 -12.32
CA ALA A 130 -11.76 15.23 -12.86
C ALA A 130 -11.47 14.87 -14.33
N ARG A 131 -10.47 15.55 -14.91
CA ARG A 131 -9.99 15.34 -16.30
C ARG A 131 -8.68 14.54 -16.29
N PRO A 132 -8.73 13.19 -16.16
CA PRO A 132 -7.54 12.34 -16.11
C PRO A 132 -6.67 12.44 -17.38
N ASP A 133 -7.24 12.89 -18.49
CA ASP A 133 -6.54 13.17 -19.75
C ASP A 133 -5.64 14.40 -19.71
N ARG A 134 -5.86 15.32 -18.74
CA ARG A 134 -5.14 16.59 -18.64
C ARG A 134 -4.12 16.65 -17.52
N VAL A 135 -4.19 15.73 -16.56
CA VAL A 135 -3.22 15.60 -15.48
C VAL A 135 -2.59 14.22 -15.58
N ALA A 136 -1.28 14.19 -15.81
CA ALA A 136 -0.55 12.93 -15.95
C ALA A 136 -0.63 12.12 -14.65
N GLN A 137 -1.00 10.85 -14.80
CA GLN A 137 -1.09 9.89 -13.70
C GLN A 137 -0.07 8.80 -13.91
N TYR A 138 0.58 8.40 -12.82
CA TYR A 138 1.58 7.34 -12.81
C TYR A 138 1.25 6.39 -11.67
N ASN A 139 1.04 5.13 -12.01
CA ASN A 139 0.84 4.07 -11.03
C ASN A 139 2.18 3.45 -10.69
N LEU A 140 2.52 3.45 -9.40
CA LEU A 140 3.73 2.79 -8.91
C LEU A 140 3.40 1.33 -8.63
N THR A 141 3.99 0.42 -9.40
CA THR A 141 3.88 -1.03 -9.17
C THR A 141 5.25 -1.61 -8.84
N TRP A 142 5.29 -2.49 -7.85
CA TRP A 142 6.50 -3.20 -7.46
C TRP A 142 6.41 -4.64 -7.90
N THR A 143 7.39 -5.07 -8.69
CA THR A 143 7.55 -6.48 -9.07
C THR A 143 8.54 -7.16 -8.12
N SER A 144 8.52 -8.49 -8.04
CA SER A 144 9.50 -9.26 -7.26
C SER A 144 10.96 -8.90 -7.63
N ARG A 145 11.23 -8.64 -8.93
CA ARG A 145 12.55 -8.17 -9.39
C ARG A 145 12.92 -6.79 -8.81
N SER A 146 11.98 -5.85 -8.82
CA SER A 146 12.18 -4.52 -8.25
C SER A 146 12.38 -4.57 -6.74
N LEU A 147 11.64 -5.46 -6.05
CA LEU A 147 11.79 -5.69 -4.61
C LEU A 147 13.18 -6.27 -4.26
N LYS A 148 13.66 -7.25 -5.03
CA LYS A 148 15.01 -7.79 -4.87
C LYS A 148 16.08 -6.72 -5.05
N THR A 149 15.88 -5.82 -6.02
CA THR A 149 16.76 -4.65 -6.23
C THR A 149 16.73 -3.70 -5.02
N VAL A 150 15.55 -3.45 -4.43
CA VAL A 150 15.43 -2.63 -3.21
C VAL A 150 16.19 -3.28 -2.06
N LEU A 151 16.06 -4.59 -1.88
CA LEU A 151 16.76 -5.34 -0.83
C LEU A 151 18.27 -5.24 -1.00
N SER A 152 18.78 -5.54 -2.20
CA SER A 152 20.21 -5.47 -2.56
C SER A 152 20.79 -4.10 -2.26
N LYS A 153 20.17 -3.02 -2.77
CA LYS A 153 20.64 -1.65 -2.57
C LYS A 153 20.68 -1.25 -1.10
N ARG A 154 19.72 -1.70 -0.30
CA ARG A 154 19.73 -1.41 1.15
C ARG A 154 20.87 -2.16 1.82
N MET A 155 21.03 -3.45 1.55
CA MET A 155 22.11 -4.25 2.13
C MET A 155 23.48 -3.70 1.75
N GLU A 156 23.68 -3.35 0.48
CA GLU A 156 24.92 -2.72 0.00
C GLU A 156 25.20 -1.42 0.75
N SER A 157 24.20 -0.55 0.87
CA SER A 157 24.34 0.74 1.56
C SER A 157 24.76 0.57 3.03
N PHE A 158 24.11 -0.34 3.77
CA PHE A 158 24.41 -0.56 5.19
C PHE A 158 25.67 -1.40 5.44
N SER A 159 26.18 -2.10 4.43
CA SER A 159 27.36 -2.95 4.53
C SER A 159 28.60 -2.37 3.85
N GLU A 160 28.54 -1.12 3.36
CA GLU A 160 29.60 -0.51 2.55
C GLU A 160 29.96 -1.36 1.30
N GLY A 161 28.94 -1.95 0.67
CA GLY A 161 29.07 -2.79 -0.52
C GLY A 161 29.49 -4.24 -0.27
N LYS A 162 29.67 -4.67 0.98
CA LYS A 162 30.14 -6.03 1.33
C LYS A 162 29.05 -7.10 1.21
N ILE A 163 27.80 -6.72 1.40
CA ILE A 163 26.63 -7.62 1.46
C ILE A 163 25.61 -7.14 0.43
N GLN A 164 25.23 -8.02 -0.49
CA GLN A 164 24.31 -7.71 -1.59
C GLN A 164 22.98 -8.46 -1.51
N ASN A 165 22.86 -9.46 -0.64
CA ASN A 165 21.66 -10.30 -0.55
C ASN A 165 21.52 -10.94 0.83
N MET A 166 20.28 -11.29 1.20
CA MET A 166 19.96 -11.90 2.48
C MET A 166 20.59 -13.29 2.59
N GLN A 167 20.65 -14.03 1.48
CA GLN A 167 21.24 -15.36 1.43
C GLN A 167 22.68 -15.40 1.98
N SER A 168 23.49 -14.36 1.74
CA SER A 168 24.87 -14.28 2.22
C SER A 168 25.00 -14.14 3.75
N LEU A 169 23.93 -13.74 4.42
CA LEU A 169 23.86 -13.64 5.88
C LEU A 169 23.51 -14.96 6.56
N MET A 170 23.11 -15.98 5.79
CA MET A 170 22.69 -17.27 6.33
C MET A 170 23.87 -18.07 6.91
N SER A 171 23.61 -18.83 7.98
CA SER A 171 24.58 -19.74 8.61
C SER A 171 24.82 -21.01 7.81
N SER A 172 23.87 -21.39 6.96
CA SER A 172 23.92 -22.56 6.08
C SER A 172 23.24 -22.28 4.74
N THR A 173 23.53 -23.10 3.74
CA THR A 173 22.84 -23.04 2.45
C THR A 173 21.41 -23.49 2.63
N ALA A 174 20.46 -22.61 2.31
CA ALA A 174 19.04 -22.94 2.29
C ALA A 174 18.70 -23.72 1.01
N ALA A 175 17.69 -24.58 1.09
CA ALA A 175 17.12 -25.32 -0.03
C ALA A 175 16.31 -24.43 -0.98
N ILE A 176 16.03 -23.20 -0.57
CA ILE A 176 15.33 -22.18 -1.35
C ILE A 176 16.18 -20.89 -1.44
N ASN A 177 15.86 -20.02 -2.39
CA ASN A 177 16.42 -18.67 -2.41
C ASN A 177 15.67 -17.78 -1.41
N ILE A 178 16.35 -17.35 -0.35
CA ILE A 178 15.72 -16.56 0.73
C ILE A 178 15.25 -15.20 0.22
N ASP A 179 16.02 -14.52 -0.62
CA ASP A 179 15.63 -13.23 -1.18
C ASP A 179 14.34 -13.31 -2.00
N ASP A 180 14.18 -14.38 -2.78
CA ASP A 180 12.97 -14.60 -3.57
C ASP A 180 11.75 -14.93 -2.70
N ALA A 181 11.93 -15.78 -1.68
CA ALA A 181 10.89 -16.07 -0.70
C ALA A 181 10.43 -14.80 0.06
N LEU A 182 11.36 -13.91 0.41
CA LEU A 182 11.02 -12.62 1.03
C LEU A 182 10.27 -11.68 0.08
N CYS A 183 10.66 -11.64 -1.20
CA CYS A 183 9.94 -10.84 -2.20
C CYS A 183 8.50 -11.34 -2.38
N LEU A 184 8.30 -12.67 -2.38
CA LEU A 184 6.97 -13.28 -2.41
C LEU A 184 6.15 -12.90 -1.17
N MET A 185 6.72 -13.05 0.03
CA MET A 185 6.03 -12.74 1.29
C MET A 185 5.74 -11.25 1.47
N ALA A 186 6.53 -10.36 0.87
CA ALA A 186 6.37 -8.91 0.98
C ALA A 186 5.09 -8.38 0.29
N HIS A 187 4.38 -9.22 -0.46
CA HIS A 187 3.11 -8.90 -1.13
C HIS A 187 3.21 -7.58 -1.93
N ASN A 188 4.19 -7.49 -2.84
CA ASN A 188 4.43 -6.34 -3.71
C ASN A 188 4.66 -4.99 -3.00
N SER A 189 5.15 -5.00 -1.75
CA SER A 189 5.40 -3.78 -0.97
C SER A 189 6.84 -3.72 -0.43
N PRO A 190 7.63 -2.70 -0.83
CA PRO A 190 8.97 -2.51 -0.28
C PRO A 190 8.95 -2.30 1.23
N ARG A 191 7.92 -1.62 1.77
CA ARG A 191 7.78 -1.42 3.23
C ARG A 191 7.62 -2.76 3.93
N ASN A 192 6.78 -3.62 3.39
CA ASN A 192 6.53 -4.95 3.91
C ASN A 192 7.77 -5.85 3.84
N LEU A 193 8.55 -5.75 2.77
CA LEU A 193 9.83 -6.44 2.65
C LEU A 193 10.78 -6.10 3.81
N ILE A 194 10.90 -4.82 4.16
CA ILE A 194 11.76 -4.39 5.26
C ILE A 194 11.20 -4.85 6.61
N ARG A 195 9.88 -4.79 6.80
CA ARG A 195 9.23 -5.30 8.02
C ARG A 195 9.46 -6.80 8.19
N ALA A 196 9.40 -7.59 7.11
CA ALA A 196 9.72 -9.01 7.16
C ALA A 196 11.19 -9.24 7.58
N CYS A 197 12.13 -8.50 6.98
CA CYS A 197 13.54 -8.56 7.37
C CYS A 197 13.74 -8.21 8.85
N GLU A 198 13.10 -7.14 9.34
CA GLU A 198 13.17 -6.72 10.73
C GLU A 198 12.74 -7.84 11.69
N LYS A 199 11.64 -8.56 11.37
CA LYS A 199 11.17 -9.69 12.19
C LYS A 199 12.13 -10.87 12.16
N ILE A 200 12.82 -11.10 11.04
CA ILE A 200 13.86 -12.14 10.94
C ILE A 200 15.07 -11.80 11.80
N PHE A 201 15.57 -10.57 11.72
CA PHE A 201 16.67 -10.12 12.57
C PHE A 201 16.31 -10.17 14.05
N ALA A 202 15.09 -9.76 14.42
CA ALA A 202 14.60 -9.87 15.78
C ALA A 202 14.52 -11.32 16.25
N ALA A 203 13.98 -12.23 15.43
CA ALA A 203 13.92 -13.66 15.75
C ALA A 203 15.32 -14.28 15.89
N GLN A 204 16.30 -13.85 15.08
CA GLN A 204 17.69 -14.29 15.22
C GLN A 204 18.31 -13.77 16.52
N ALA A 205 18.10 -12.49 16.85
CA ALA A 205 18.63 -11.90 18.08
C ALA A 205 18.03 -12.56 19.33
N GLU A 206 16.75 -12.90 19.32
CA GLU A 206 16.10 -13.63 20.42
C GLU A 206 16.64 -15.07 20.53
N ARG A 207 16.92 -15.72 19.40
CA ARG A 207 17.46 -17.09 19.35
C ARG A 207 18.91 -17.18 19.80
N ASN A 208 19.76 -16.29 19.29
CA ASN A 208 21.18 -16.21 19.63
C ASN A 208 21.70 -14.78 19.38
N PRO A 209 21.77 -13.93 20.42
CA PRO A 209 22.24 -12.56 20.32
C PRO A 209 23.70 -12.42 19.83
N GLU A 210 24.53 -13.43 20.08
CA GLU A 210 25.97 -13.41 19.75
C GLU A 210 26.25 -13.92 18.32
N SER A 211 25.22 -14.34 17.57
CA SER A 211 25.39 -14.86 16.23
C SER A 211 25.62 -13.75 15.20
N ALA A 212 26.71 -13.86 14.43
CA ALA A 212 26.95 -13.02 13.25
C ALA A 212 26.23 -13.50 11.98
N LYS A 213 25.51 -14.63 12.06
CA LYS A 213 24.79 -15.27 10.95
C LYS A 213 23.33 -15.55 11.33
N ILE A 214 22.49 -15.67 10.32
CA ILE A 214 21.05 -15.94 10.48
C ILE A 214 20.79 -17.43 10.26
N ASP A 215 20.08 -18.06 11.19
CA ASP A 215 19.63 -19.44 11.06
C ASP A 215 18.31 -19.52 10.28
N ILE A 216 18.12 -20.61 9.53
CA ILE A 216 16.88 -20.82 8.77
C ILE A 216 15.64 -20.85 9.68
N GLN A 217 15.80 -21.33 10.92
CA GLN A 217 14.72 -21.32 11.92
C GLN A 217 14.34 -19.89 12.34
N ALA A 218 15.29 -18.94 12.34
CA ALA A 218 15.00 -17.54 12.60
C ALA A 218 14.28 -16.89 11.41
N VAL A 219 14.62 -17.27 10.17
CA VAL A 219 13.88 -16.86 8.97
C VAL A 219 12.44 -17.35 9.03
N ASP A 220 12.24 -18.63 9.31
CA ASP A 220 10.90 -19.25 9.37
C ASP A 220 10.03 -18.59 10.45
N SER A 221 10.57 -18.44 11.66
CA SER A 221 9.86 -17.79 12.78
C SER A 221 9.58 -16.32 12.50
N GLY A 222 10.55 -15.58 11.95
CA GLY A 222 10.42 -14.17 11.61
C GLY A 222 9.37 -13.93 10.53
N VAL A 223 9.34 -14.77 9.48
CA VAL A 223 8.30 -14.73 8.44
C VAL A 223 6.93 -15.01 9.04
N LEU A 224 6.79 -15.99 9.94
CA LEU A 224 5.51 -16.26 10.59
C LEU A 224 5.00 -15.08 11.44
N ILE A 225 5.86 -14.48 12.26
CA ILE A 225 5.53 -13.31 13.08
C ILE A 225 5.11 -12.14 12.18
N TYR A 226 5.87 -11.91 11.11
CA TYR A 226 5.55 -10.90 10.11
C TYR A 226 4.20 -11.17 9.42
N SER A 227 3.96 -12.40 9.00
CA SER A 227 2.72 -12.80 8.33
C SER A 227 1.51 -12.61 9.25
N GLU A 228 1.62 -12.99 10.53
CA GLU A 228 0.54 -12.80 11.50
C GLU A 228 0.24 -11.30 11.70
N MET A 229 1.27 -10.49 11.92
CA MET A 229 1.15 -9.04 12.07
C MET A 229 0.47 -8.40 10.85
N LEU A 230 0.96 -8.66 9.63
CA LEU A 230 0.40 -8.06 8.43
C LEU A 230 -1.02 -8.54 8.16
N CYS A 231 -1.30 -9.84 8.35
CA CYS A 231 -2.64 -10.37 8.15
C CYS A 231 -3.64 -9.76 9.15
N LYS A 232 -3.23 -9.46 10.39
CA LYS A 232 -4.07 -8.75 11.38
C LYS A 232 -4.38 -7.32 10.94
N GLU A 233 -3.39 -6.62 10.41
CA GLU A 233 -3.55 -5.25 9.91
C GLU A 233 -4.48 -5.17 8.71
N LEU A 234 -4.37 -6.13 7.79
CA LEU A 234 -5.15 -6.13 6.55
C LEU A 234 -6.60 -6.62 6.74
N TYR A 235 -6.80 -7.64 7.58
CA TYR A 235 -8.06 -8.39 7.62
C TYR A 235 -8.69 -8.52 9.00
N GLY A 236 -7.94 -8.24 10.07
CA GLY A 236 -8.37 -8.45 11.45
C GLY A 236 -8.21 -9.90 11.94
N GLU A 237 -8.34 -10.09 13.26
CA GLU A 237 -8.06 -11.40 13.89
C GLU A 237 -9.05 -12.50 13.51
N ASP A 238 -10.31 -12.16 13.26
CA ASP A 238 -11.34 -13.16 12.94
C ASP A 238 -11.07 -13.84 11.59
N TYR A 239 -10.56 -13.09 10.62
CA TYR A 239 -10.23 -13.63 9.29
C TYR A 239 -9.05 -14.59 9.37
N ILE A 240 -8.07 -14.31 10.24
CA ILE A 240 -6.94 -15.20 10.48
C ILE A 240 -7.41 -16.52 11.07
N LYS A 241 -8.26 -16.47 12.10
CA LYS A 241 -8.81 -17.67 12.74
C LYS A 241 -9.60 -18.52 11.74
N ASP A 242 -10.39 -17.86 10.89
CA ASP A 242 -11.16 -18.54 9.86
C ASP A 242 -10.24 -19.20 8.83
N ILE A 243 -9.27 -18.49 8.27
CA ILE A 243 -8.42 -19.06 7.21
C ILE A 243 -7.50 -20.17 7.72
N GLN A 244 -7.01 -20.07 8.95
CA GLN A 244 -6.27 -21.15 9.61
C GLN A 244 -7.14 -22.41 9.78
N LYS A 245 -8.44 -22.26 10.04
CA LYS A 245 -9.37 -23.41 10.07
C LYS A 245 -9.61 -24.01 8.70
N VAL A 246 -9.61 -23.20 7.63
CA VAL A 246 -9.76 -23.69 6.25
C VAL A 246 -8.62 -24.66 5.91
N GLY A 247 -7.39 -24.31 6.31
CA GLY A 247 -6.22 -25.20 6.25
C GLY A 247 -5.71 -25.57 4.85
N ARG A 248 -6.34 -25.05 3.79
CA ARG A 248 -5.94 -25.26 2.39
C ARG A 248 -6.33 -24.09 1.50
N GLU A 249 -5.48 -23.77 0.54
CA GLU A 249 -5.55 -22.57 -0.30
C GLU A 249 -6.73 -22.60 -1.25
N LEU A 250 -7.06 -23.78 -1.76
CA LEU A 250 -8.09 -24.02 -2.74
C LEU A 250 -9.30 -24.74 -2.12
N PHE A 251 -10.50 -24.23 -2.38
CA PHE A 251 -11.71 -24.80 -1.80
C PHE A 251 -12.99 -24.45 -2.59
N THR A 252 -14.04 -25.25 -2.34
CA THR A 252 -15.41 -24.99 -2.79
C THR A 252 -16.27 -24.47 -1.65
N THR A 253 -17.42 -23.87 -1.97
CA THR A 253 -18.42 -23.48 -0.95
C THR A 253 -18.86 -24.66 -0.08
N ASN A 254 -18.99 -25.86 -0.67
CA ASN A 254 -19.41 -27.05 0.05
C ASN A 254 -18.38 -27.47 1.10
N TYR A 255 -17.09 -27.36 0.79
CA TYR A 255 -16.04 -27.65 1.77
C TYR A 255 -16.12 -26.71 2.97
N ILE A 256 -16.27 -25.41 2.74
CA ILE A 256 -16.39 -24.44 3.82
C ILE A 256 -17.64 -24.71 4.67
N ALA A 257 -18.77 -24.99 4.03
CA ALA A 257 -20.04 -25.26 4.71
C ALA A 257 -19.98 -26.56 5.53
N ASN A 258 -19.56 -27.66 4.90
CA ASN A 258 -19.76 -29.00 5.42
C ASN A 258 -18.55 -29.55 6.16
N ASP A 259 -17.32 -29.18 5.79
CA ASP A 259 -16.10 -29.78 6.34
C ASP A 259 -15.45 -28.87 7.37
N VAL A 260 -15.40 -27.57 7.10
CA VAL A 260 -14.69 -26.58 7.94
C VAL A 260 -15.60 -25.99 9.02
N LEU A 261 -16.67 -25.29 8.62
CA LEU A 261 -17.44 -24.43 9.55
C LEU A 261 -18.72 -25.07 10.07
N LYS A 262 -19.22 -26.15 9.45
CA LYS A 262 -20.47 -26.84 9.81
C LYS A 262 -21.67 -25.88 9.85
N ILE A 263 -21.82 -25.06 8.80
CA ILE A 263 -22.88 -24.05 8.64
C ILE A 263 -23.69 -24.28 7.36
N SER A 264 -24.79 -23.55 7.20
CA SER A 264 -25.58 -23.59 5.97
C SER A 264 -24.76 -23.13 4.75
N GLY A 265 -25.11 -23.65 3.56
CA GLY A 265 -24.47 -23.24 2.31
C GLY A 265 -24.58 -21.73 2.05
N GLN A 266 -25.69 -21.09 2.46
CA GLN A 266 -25.82 -19.64 2.37
C GLN A 266 -24.90 -18.90 3.35
N GLY A 267 -24.72 -19.41 4.57
CA GLY A 267 -23.76 -18.86 5.53
C GLY A 267 -22.32 -18.94 5.02
N ALA A 268 -21.95 -20.06 4.40
CA ALA A 268 -20.64 -20.23 3.77
C ALA A 268 -20.42 -19.24 2.61
N ARG A 269 -21.43 -19.04 1.74
CA ARG A 269 -21.36 -18.03 0.67
C ARG A 269 -21.15 -16.63 1.22
N ASN A 270 -21.89 -16.24 2.26
CA ASN A 270 -21.76 -14.91 2.86
C ASN A 270 -20.35 -14.69 3.42
N LYS A 271 -19.73 -15.70 4.05
CA LYS A 271 -18.34 -15.62 4.51
C LYS A 271 -17.35 -15.49 3.35
N ILE A 272 -17.49 -16.33 2.31
CA ILE A 272 -16.62 -16.27 1.14
C ILE A 272 -16.74 -14.91 0.45
N THR A 273 -17.94 -14.36 0.31
CA THR A 273 -18.14 -13.00 -0.23
C THR A 273 -17.41 -11.96 0.60
N ALA A 274 -17.52 -12.00 1.93
CA ALA A 274 -16.80 -11.07 2.80
C ALA A 274 -15.27 -11.18 2.64
N TRP A 275 -14.73 -12.40 2.54
CA TRP A 275 -13.30 -12.63 2.25
C TRP A 275 -12.89 -12.16 0.85
N SER A 276 -13.78 -12.26 -0.14
CA SER A 276 -13.53 -11.75 -1.49
C SER A 276 -13.57 -10.23 -1.57
N ASP A 277 -14.52 -9.60 -0.89
CA ASP A 277 -14.63 -8.14 -0.82
C ASP A 277 -13.42 -7.51 -0.11
N SER A 278 -12.80 -8.25 0.83
CA SER A 278 -11.54 -7.84 1.45
C SER A 278 -10.30 -8.10 0.60
N GLY A 279 -10.42 -8.81 -0.53
CA GLY A 279 -9.29 -9.23 -1.37
C GLY A 279 -8.46 -10.39 -0.82
N LEU A 280 -8.94 -11.09 0.22
CA LEU A 280 -8.26 -12.26 0.79
C LEU A 280 -8.46 -13.52 -0.08
N VAL A 281 -9.65 -13.65 -0.68
CA VAL A 281 -10.05 -14.82 -1.47
C VAL A 281 -10.54 -14.40 -2.85
N ALA A 282 -10.07 -15.07 -3.91
CA ALA A 282 -10.57 -14.88 -5.27
C ALA A 282 -11.27 -16.14 -5.79
N LYS A 283 -12.30 -15.96 -6.62
CA LYS A 283 -12.82 -17.05 -7.44
C LYS A 283 -11.85 -17.29 -8.59
N VAL A 284 -11.29 -18.48 -8.67
CA VAL A 284 -10.30 -18.86 -9.70
C VAL A 284 -10.90 -19.69 -10.83
N GLY A 285 -12.14 -20.16 -10.67
CA GLY A 285 -12.84 -20.87 -11.73
C GLY A 285 -14.06 -21.62 -11.22
N THR A 286 -14.38 -22.70 -11.91
CA THR A 286 -15.38 -23.67 -11.48
C THR A 286 -14.82 -25.07 -11.66
N VAL A 287 -15.07 -25.95 -10.70
CA VAL A 287 -14.63 -27.33 -10.74
C VAL A 287 -15.80 -28.29 -10.65
N VAL A 288 -15.65 -29.48 -11.22
CA VAL A 288 -16.57 -30.60 -11.02
C VAL A 288 -16.00 -31.49 -9.92
N VAL A 289 -16.77 -31.71 -8.86
CA VAL A 289 -16.38 -32.57 -7.73
C VAL A 289 -17.27 -33.81 -7.74
N PRO A 290 -16.72 -35.01 -8.02
CA PRO A 290 -17.49 -36.25 -7.98
C PRO A 290 -18.20 -36.45 -6.63
N PRO A 291 -19.43 -37.00 -6.60
CA PRO A 291 -20.20 -37.56 -7.73
C PRO A 291 -21.05 -36.51 -8.48
N ALA A 292 -20.99 -35.23 -8.11
CA ALA A 292 -21.83 -34.20 -8.70
C ALA A 292 -21.37 -33.88 -10.14
N LYS A 293 -22.32 -33.81 -11.09
CA LYS A 293 -22.04 -33.45 -12.49
C LYS A 293 -22.08 -31.95 -12.77
N ARG A 294 -22.55 -31.13 -11.81
CA ARG A 294 -22.66 -29.69 -11.99
C ARG A 294 -21.40 -28.99 -11.49
N PRO A 295 -20.83 -28.07 -12.28
CA PRO A 295 -19.68 -27.30 -11.83
C PRO A 295 -20.05 -26.42 -10.65
N VAL A 296 -19.15 -26.31 -9.68
CA VAL A 296 -19.26 -25.44 -8.51
C VAL A 296 -18.14 -24.42 -8.52
N ASN A 297 -18.36 -23.25 -7.93
CA ASN A 297 -17.32 -22.22 -7.82
C ASN A 297 -16.12 -22.74 -7.04
N PHE A 298 -14.93 -22.44 -7.57
CA PHE A 298 -13.65 -22.75 -6.95
C PHE A 298 -12.95 -21.47 -6.54
N TYR A 299 -12.48 -21.45 -5.31
CA TYR A 299 -11.92 -20.27 -4.66
C TYR A 299 -10.50 -20.54 -4.21
N CYS A 300 -9.68 -19.49 -4.20
CA CYS A 300 -8.29 -19.51 -3.78
C CYS A 300 -8.03 -18.40 -2.76
N VAL A 301 -7.30 -18.69 -1.69
CA VAL A 301 -6.67 -17.65 -0.85
C VAL A 301 -5.54 -17.01 -1.64
N THR A 302 -5.54 -15.69 -1.77
CA THR A 302 -4.63 -15.00 -2.69
C THR A 302 -3.45 -14.31 -2.00
N ASP A 303 -3.56 -13.96 -0.73
CA ASP A 303 -2.48 -13.26 -0.02
C ASP A 303 -1.41 -14.26 0.46
N PRO A 304 -0.13 -14.09 0.06
CA PRO A 304 0.98 -14.94 0.50
C PRO A 304 1.11 -15.09 2.02
N VAL A 305 0.88 -14.02 2.78
CA VAL A 305 1.00 -14.09 4.24
C VAL A 305 -0.15 -14.86 4.87
N ALA A 306 -1.35 -14.80 4.30
CA ALA A 306 -2.47 -15.61 4.75
C ALA A 306 -2.22 -17.10 4.48
N VAL A 307 -1.74 -17.44 3.27
CA VAL A 307 -1.38 -18.82 2.92
C VAL A 307 -0.26 -19.35 3.82
N ARG A 308 0.77 -18.53 4.11
CA ARG A 308 1.83 -18.91 5.06
C ARG A 308 1.28 -19.28 6.44
N LEU A 309 0.28 -18.54 6.94
CA LEU A 309 -0.33 -18.79 8.25
C LEU A 309 -1.18 -20.06 8.30
N MET A 310 -1.78 -20.46 7.17
CA MET A 310 -2.52 -21.73 7.06
C MET A 310 -1.58 -22.92 7.24
N HIS A 311 -0.35 -22.80 6.74
CA HIS A 311 0.69 -23.84 6.79
C HIS A 311 1.76 -23.57 7.86
N ARG A 312 1.38 -22.91 8.96
CA ARG A 312 2.32 -22.48 10.02
C ARG A 312 3.12 -23.59 10.70
N THR A 313 2.68 -24.85 10.58
CA THR A 313 3.36 -26.02 11.12
C THR A 313 4.41 -26.61 10.16
N VAL A 314 4.37 -26.20 8.89
CA VAL A 314 5.36 -26.55 7.88
C VAL A 314 6.45 -25.49 7.90
N ASN A 315 7.72 -25.91 7.86
CA ASN A 315 8.84 -24.99 7.77
C ASN A 315 8.82 -24.24 6.42
N LEU A 316 9.41 -23.04 6.40
CA LEU A 316 9.39 -22.16 5.22
C LEU A 316 9.93 -22.84 3.95
N GLU A 317 11.03 -23.59 4.05
CA GLU A 317 11.66 -24.21 2.88
C GLU A 317 10.73 -25.21 2.20
N LYS A 318 10.17 -26.13 2.97
CA LYS A 318 9.19 -27.11 2.49
C LYS A 318 7.92 -26.44 2.00
N PHE A 319 7.43 -25.43 2.71
CA PHE A 319 6.26 -24.66 2.29
C PHE A 319 6.45 -24.03 0.91
N ILE A 320 7.59 -23.38 0.67
CA ILE A 320 7.88 -22.75 -0.61
C ILE A 320 8.02 -23.81 -1.72
N GLN A 321 8.74 -24.91 -1.48
CA GLN A 321 8.90 -25.98 -2.46
C GLN A 321 7.58 -26.65 -2.84
N ASP A 322 6.70 -26.88 -1.86
CA ASP A 322 5.46 -27.62 -2.07
C ASP A 322 4.31 -26.75 -2.62
N ARG A 323 4.42 -25.42 -2.57
CA ARG A 323 3.29 -24.50 -2.85
C ARG A 323 3.57 -23.44 -3.90
N TRP A 324 4.83 -23.06 -4.11
CA TRP A 324 5.13 -21.92 -4.98
C TRP A 324 5.23 -22.34 -6.45
N VAL A 325 4.20 -21.98 -7.21
CA VAL A 325 4.09 -22.25 -8.65
C VAL A 325 3.99 -20.92 -9.42
N PRO A 326 5.10 -20.37 -9.94
CA PRO A 326 5.06 -19.17 -10.76
C PRO A 326 4.39 -19.46 -12.11
N CYS A 327 3.60 -18.51 -12.61
CA CYS A 327 3.01 -18.64 -13.95
C CYS A 327 3.97 -18.11 -15.03
N ASP A 328 4.36 -18.95 -15.98
CA ASP A 328 5.27 -18.57 -17.07
C ASP A 328 4.69 -17.54 -18.05
N HIS A 329 3.37 -17.32 -18.03
CA HIS A 329 2.70 -16.40 -18.93
C HIS A 329 2.56 -14.99 -18.38
N CYS A 330 2.00 -14.85 -17.17
CA CYS A 330 1.75 -13.54 -16.56
C CYS A 330 2.70 -13.22 -15.41
N LEU A 331 3.64 -14.13 -15.09
CA LEU A 331 4.67 -13.97 -14.05
C LEU A 331 4.09 -13.75 -12.65
N ILE A 332 2.83 -14.16 -12.43
CA ILE A 332 2.21 -14.12 -11.11
C ILE A 332 2.59 -15.36 -10.34
N ASP A 333 3.04 -15.12 -9.11
CA ASP A 333 3.28 -16.17 -8.12
C ASP A 333 1.94 -16.76 -7.64
N ASN A 334 1.79 -18.07 -7.78
CA ASN A 334 0.68 -18.83 -7.20
C ASN A 334 1.22 -19.60 -6.01
N LEU A 335 0.54 -19.49 -4.87
CA LEU A 335 0.82 -20.27 -3.67
C LEU A 335 -0.33 -21.24 -3.50
N ILE A 336 -0.22 -22.41 -4.12
CA ILE A 336 -1.27 -23.41 -4.19
C ILE A 336 -0.69 -24.80 -4.12
N ASP A 337 -1.46 -25.73 -3.57
CA ASP A 337 -1.24 -27.15 -3.76
C ASP A 337 -2.02 -27.61 -4.99
N ILE A 338 -1.30 -27.99 -6.06
CA ILE A 338 -1.92 -28.43 -7.33
C ILE A 338 -2.74 -29.71 -7.15
N ASP A 339 -2.43 -30.52 -6.14
CA ASP A 339 -3.14 -31.76 -5.85
C ASP A 339 -4.54 -31.51 -5.25
N LEU A 340 -4.87 -30.25 -4.95
CA LEU A 340 -6.22 -29.86 -4.52
C LEU A 340 -7.21 -29.70 -5.69
N TYR A 341 -6.73 -29.74 -6.93
CA TYR A 341 -7.60 -29.80 -8.10
C TYR A 341 -8.23 -31.20 -8.20
N PRO A 342 -9.56 -31.32 -8.39
CA PRO A 342 -10.18 -32.64 -8.57
C PRO A 342 -9.72 -33.29 -9.89
N GLU A 343 -9.68 -34.62 -9.95
CA GLU A 343 -9.05 -35.49 -10.99
C GLU A 343 -9.33 -35.19 -12.48
N ASP A 344 -10.25 -34.28 -12.81
CA ASP A 344 -10.59 -33.84 -14.18
C ASP A 344 -10.43 -32.32 -14.41
N ASN A 345 -9.73 -31.61 -13.52
CA ASN A 345 -9.58 -30.15 -13.61
C ASN A 345 -8.10 -29.78 -13.72
N GLU A 346 -7.77 -28.97 -14.72
CA GLU A 346 -6.42 -28.44 -14.92
C GLU A 346 -6.07 -27.39 -13.85
N ALA A 347 -4.83 -27.44 -13.37
CA ALA A 347 -4.30 -26.43 -12.47
C ALA A 347 -4.04 -25.14 -13.25
N VAL A 348 -4.78 -24.08 -12.93
CA VAL A 348 -4.74 -22.81 -13.67
C VAL A 348 -4.26 -21.64 -12.83
N CYS A 349 -3.55 -20.71 -13.48
CA CYS A 349 -3.11 -19.48 -12.87
C CYS A 349 -4.30 -18.64 -12.43
N ARG A 350 -4.27 -18.22 -11.16
CA ARG A 350 -5.35 -17.44 -10.54
C ARG A 350 -5.65 -16.09 -11.22
N SER A 351 -4.72 -15.58 -12.04
CA SER A 351 -4.86 -14.29 -12.68
C SER A 351 -5.14 -14.39 -14.18
N CYS A 352 -4.36 -15.17 -14.94
CA CYS A 352 -4.55 -15.26 -16.39
C CYS A 352 -5.39 -16.46 -16.83
N GLY A 353 -5.72 -17.38 -15.93
CA GLY A 353 -6.54 -18.57 -16.21
C GLY A 353 -5.87 -19.61 -17.10
N ARG A 354 -4.58 -19.46 -17.42
CA ARG A 354 -3.80 -20.45 -18.19
C ARG A 354 -3.28 -21.55 -17.28
N GLU A 355 -3.05 -22.72 -17.86
CA GLU A 355 -2.46 -23.86 -17.16
C GLU A 355 -1.09 -23.50 -16.54
N LEU A 356 -0.81 -24.07 -15.37
CA LEU A 356 0.41 -23.83 -14.60
C LEU A 356 1.50 -24.88 -14.84
N ILE A 357 1.17 -26.04 -15.41
CA ILE A 357 2.06 -27.19 -15.60
C ILE A 357 1.91 -27.74 -17.01
#